data_AF-A0AAD6WKL9-F1
#
_entry.id   AF-A0AAD6WKL9-F1
#
_cell.length_a   1.000
_cell.length_b   1.000
_cell.length_c   1.000
_cell.angle_alpha   90.00
_cell.angle_beta   90.00
_cell.angle_gamma   90.00
#
_symmetry.space_group_name_H-M   'P 1'
#
loop_
_entity.id
_entity.type
_entity.pdbx_description
1 polymer ?
#
loop_
_entity_poly.entity_id
_entity_poly.type
_entity_poly.pdbx_seq_one_letter_code
_entity_poly.pdbx_strand_id
1 'polypeptide(L)'
;MIRRRLLSSLLSSIPLSTPKTTSISTFTAIQTFKDSNFSNGASGFMGFRAYSLLSLNDLRDNVPRKQKTRKGRGIGSGKGKTAGRGHKGQKARGTMKFGFEGGQTPMRRRLPKRGFKNPFSLTFQPVGLGKIAKLINAGKIDSHELITMKTLKDTGAIGKQIKDGVRLMGRGAEKIQWPIHLEVSRVTVRAKEAVEAAGGSVRRVHYNQLGFRALLKPEWFEKKGRLLPKAARPPPKLKDKVDSIGRLPAPTKPIPFYTEEKEAASAPTYGMIKLSTYLSTYLSSPIPPPQTHQLQLHQELTVEAFSRFGD
;
A
#
# COMPACT_ATOMS: atom_id res chain seq x y z
N MET A 1 14.76 -34.87 35.83
CA MET A 1 15.79 -34.24 36.70
C MET A 1 15.74 -32.73 36.48
N ILE A 2 14.96 -32.07 37.33
CA ILE A 2 14.69 -30.63 37.32
C ILE A 2 15.79 -29.96 38.14
N ARG A 3 16.47 -28.94 37.59
CA ARG A 3 17.26 -28.02 38.41
C ARG A 3 16.85 -26.57 38.12
N ARG A 4 16.08 -26.05 39.09
CA ARG A 4 15.78 -24.65 39.34
C ARG A 4 17.07 -23.89 39.64
N ARG A 5 17.23 -22.66 39.15
CA ARG A 5 18.01 -21.63 39.82
C ARG A 5 17.38 -20.26 39.59
N LEU A 6 17.39 -19.49 40.66
CA LEU A 6 16.55 -18.36 41.01
C LEU A 6 17.01 -17.04 40.38
N LEU A 7 16.06 -16.10 40.39
CA LEU A 7 16.13 -14.69 40.02
C LEU A 7 17.14 -13.88 40.87
N SER A 8 17.74 -12.87 40.26
CA SER A 8 18.21 -11.66 40.98
C SER A 8 18.12 -10.43 40.06
N SER A 9 17.25 -9.50 40.45
CA SER A 9 17.01 -8.18 39.88
C SER A 9 18.02 -7.16 40.39
N LEU A 10 18.76 -6.47 39.52
CA LEU A 10 19.42 -5.20 39.85
C LEU A 10 19.37 -4.26 38.65
N LEU A 11 18.77 -3.09 38.90
CA LEU A 11 18.75 -1.89 38.08
C LEU A 11 20.18 -1.45 37.71
N SER A 12 20.41 -1.10 36.45
CA SER A 12 21.44 -0.11 36.10
C SER A 12 21.01 0.74 34.91
N SER A 13 21.16 2.04 35.13
CA SER A 13 20.76 3.19 34.32
C SER A 13 21.54 3.32 33.01
N ILE A 14 20.81 3.64 31.94
CA ILE A 14 21.34 4.00 30.62
C ILE A 14 21.70 5.50 30.62
N PRO A 15 22.94 5.92 30.32
CA PRO A 15 23.21 7.33 30.07
C PRO A 15 22.98 7.70 28.60
N LEU A 16 22.18 8.76 28.44
CA LEU A 16 21.81 9.48 27.23
C LEU A 16 23.02 10.29 26.71
N SER A 17 23.47 10.07 25.48
CA SER A 17 24.52 10.88 24.84
C SER A 17 23.91 12.11 24.17
N THR A 18 24.28 13.30 24.63
CA THR A 18 23.97 14.59 23.98
C THR A 18 25.03 14.96 22.92
N PRO A 19 24.66 15.70 21.85
CA PRO A 19 25.58 16.06 20.79
C PRO A 19 26.48 17.22 21.20
N LYS A 20 27.81 17.05 21.10
CA LYS A 20 28.77 18.15 21.26
C LYS A 20 28.89 18.94 19.95
N THR A 21 28.47 20.19 20.01
CA THR A 21 28.76 21.27 19.07
C THR A 21 30.27 21.49 18.99
N THR A 22 30.89 21.28 17.83
CA THR A 22 32.28 21.69 17.59
C THR A 22 32.28 23.08 16.97
N SER A 23 32.61 24.07 17.79
CA SER A 23 32.97 25.42 17.38
C SER A 23 34.24 25.40 16.54
N ILE A 24 34.20 26.13 15.44
CA ILE A 24 35.34 26.44 14.57
C ILE A 24 36.28 27.35 15.38
N SER A 25 37.47 26.85 15.73
CA SER A 25 38.56 27.67 16.25
C SER A 25 39.73 27.64 15.28
N THR A 26 40.03 28.83 14.81
CA THR A 26 41.05 29.25 13.87
C THR A 26 42.47 28.82 14.24
N PHE A 27 43.24 28.52 13.19
CA PHE A 27 44.69 28.44 13.12
C PHE A 27 45.42 29.40 14.07
N THR A 28 46.47 28.92 14.74
CA THR A 28 47.79 29.59 14.85
C THR A 28 48.76 28.77 15.72
N ALA A 29 50.04 29.04 15.53
CA ALA A 29 51.22 28.60 16.31
C ALA A 29 51.87 27.27 15.92
N ILE A 30 52.71 27.35 14.88
CA ILE A 30 53.91 26.53 14.74
C ILE A 30 54.87 26.95 15.87
N GLN A 31 55.06 26.10 16.88
CA GLN A 31 56.20 26.20 17.80
C GLN A 31 57.23 25.14 17.43
N THR A 32 58.35 25.63 16.93
CA THR A 32 59.60 24.90 16.72
C THR A 32 60.19 24.50 18.07
N PHE A 33 60.29 23.20 18.35
CA PHE A 33 61.11 22.69 19.45
C PHE A 33 62.42 22.14 18.89
N LYS A 34 63.52 22.71 19.41
CA LYS A 34 64.92 22.35 19.17
C LYS A 34 65.25 20.99 19.79
N ASP A 35 66.19 20.31 19.14
CA ASP A 35 66.65 18.95 19.37
C ASP A 35 67.31 18.69 20.73
N SER A 36 67.20 17.46 21.21
CA SER A 36 68.31 16.78 21.90
C SER A 36 68.19 15.26 21.79
N ASN A 37 69.09 14.67 20.99
CA ASN A 37 69.70 13.34 21.11
C ASN A 37 68.83 12.19 21.66
N PHE A 38 68.34 11.33 20.75
CA PHE A 38 68.27 9.90 21.03
C PHE A 38 68.78 9.09 19.83
N SER A 39 69.60 8.11 20.18
CA SER A 39 70.42 7.24 19.36
C SER A 39 69.68 6.47 18.27
N ASN A 40 70.42 6.21 17.18
CA ASN A 40 70.11 5.31 16.07
C ASN A 40 69.30 4.06 16.47
N GLY A 41 68.08 3.98 15.94
CA GLY A 41 67.26 2.77 15.91
C GLY A 41 66.30 2.90 14.73
N ALA A 42 66.53 2.11 13.69
CA ALA A 42 65.70 2.09 12.49
C ALA A 42 64.25 1.72 12.84
N SER A 43 63.35 2.70 12.87
CA SER A 43 61.92 2.47 13.06
C SER A 43 61.08 3.47 12.25
N GLY A 44 60.45 2.94 11.19
CA GLY A 44 59.16 3.38 10.66
C GLY A 44 59.01 4.87 10.33
N PHE A 45 59.36 5.25 9.10
CA PHE A 45 58.85 6.46 8.44
C PHE A 45 57.31 6.34 8.28
N MET A 46 56.54 6.72 9.30
CA MET A 46 55.13 7.07 9.14
C MET A 46 55.09 8.44 8.46
N GLY A 47 55.20 8.44 7.13
CA GLY A 47 55.11 9.67 6.35
C GLY A 47 53.79 10.39 6.59
N PHE A 48 53.86 11.59 7.16
CA PHE A 48 52.78 12.57 7.11
C PHE A 48 52.50 12.87 5.64
N ARG A 49 51.45 12.26 5.09
CA ARG A 49 51.10 12.41 3.68
C ARG A 49 50.53 13.82 3.48
N ALA A 50 51.30 14.66 2.80
CA ALA A 50 50.88 16.00 2.38
C ALA A 50 49.55 15.92 1.63
N TYR A 51 48.61 16.79 2.02
CA TYR A 51 47.28 16.88 1.42
C TYR A 51 47.41 17.43 -0.01
N SER A 52 47.58 16.55 -1.00
CA SER A 52 47.43 16.91 -2.40
C SER A 52 45.95 17.25 -2.65
N LEU A 53 45.71 18.46 -3.15
CA LEU A 53 44.38 18.91 -3.56
C LEU A 53 43.91 18.04 -4.73
N LEU A 54 43.12 16.99 -4.43
CA LEU A 54 42.50 16.05 -5.38
C LEU A 54 43.33 15.72 -6.64
N SER A 55 44.38 14.92 -6.47
CA SER A 55 45.09 14.28 -7.58
C SER A 55 44.39 12.99 -8.01
N LEU A 56 44.32 12.72 -9.33
CA LEU A 56 43.68 11.50 -9.88
C LEU A 56 44.30 10.21 -9.33
N ASN A 57 45.60 10.24 -9.00
CA ASN A 57 46.34 9.07 -8.51
C ASN A 57 46.11 8.80 -7.01
N ASP A 58 45.54 9.75 -6.27
CA ASP A 58 45.30 9.66 -4.83
C ASP A 58 43.83 9.34 -4.49
N LEU A 59 42.99 9.05 -5.49
CA LEU A 59 41.60 8.68 -5.28
C LEU A 59 41.48 7.27 -4.71
N ARG A 60 40.91 7.17 -3.50
CA ARG A 60 40.55 5.91 -2.85
C ARG A 60 39.15 6.00 -2.25
N ASP A 61 38.47 4.86 -2.19
CA ASP A 61 37.22 4.75 -1.46
C ASP A 61 37.48 4.87 0.07
N ASN A 62 36.47 5.28 0.83
CA ASN A 62 36.58 5.44 2.29
C ASN A 62 36.87 4.10 2.98
N VAL A 63 36.33 3.01 2.43
CA VAL A 63 36.57 1.64 2.91
C VAL A 63 37.42 0.88 1.89
N PRO A 64 38.45 0.13 2.31
CA PRO A 64 39.24 -0.66 1.38
C PRO A 64 38.40 -1.75 0.71
N ARG A 65 38.58 -1.92 -0.60
CA ARG A 65 37.89 -2.96 -1.37
C ARG A 65 38.25 -4.35 -0.84
N LYS A 66 37.23 -5.15 -0.52
CA LYS A 66 37.42 -6.57 -0.17
C LYS A 66 38.00 -7.35 -1.35
N GLN A 67 39.19 -7.91 -1.18
CA GLN A 67 39.87 -8.67 -2.21
C GLN A 67 39.15 -9.98 -2.52
N LYS A 68 39.09 -10.36 -3.81
CA LYS A 68 38.49 -11.63 -4.24
C LYS A 68 39.38 -12.79 -3.78
N THR A 69 38.81 -13.77 -3.09
CA THR A 69 39.56 -14.98 -2.72
C THR A 69 39.82 -15.85 -3.96
N ARG A 70 41.07 -15.88 -4.43
CA ARG A 70 41.51 -16.74 -5.54
C ARG A 70 41.82 -18.14 -4.99
N LYS A 71 40.98 -19.11 -5.34
CA LYS A 71 41.11 -20.51 -4.88
C LYS A 71 42.17 -21.24 -5.73
N GLY A 72 42.84 -22.25 -5.15
CA GLY A 72 43.83 -23.05 -5.88
C GLY A 72 45.13 -22.31 -6.19
N ARG A 73 45.60 -21.43 -5.30
CA ARG A 73 46.81 -20.61 -5.49
C ARG A 73 47.76 -20.74 -4.29
N GLY A 74 48.31 -21.95 -4.12
CA GLY A 74 49.32 -22.23 -3.08
C GLY A 74 48.78 -22.40 -1.66
N ILE A 75 49.62 -22.94 -0.77
CA ILE A 75 49.26 -23.32 0.60
C ILE A 75 48.98 -22.08 1.47
N GLY A 76 49.79 -21.03 1.36
CA GLY A 76 49.64 -19.78 2.13
C GLY A 76 48.33 -19.03 1.90
N SER A 77 47.59 -19.33 0.81
CA SER A 77 46.27 -18.73 0.54
C SER A 77 45.14 -19.30 1.42
N GLY A 78 45.38 -20.37 2.19
CA GLY A 78 44.38 -21.07 3.00
C GLY A 78 43.34 -21.89 2.19
N LYS A 79 43.25 -21.70 0.86
CA LYS A 79 42.37 -22.45 -0.05
C LYS A 79 43.14 -23.02 -1.24
N GLY A 80 44.37 -23.46 -1.00
CA GLY A 80 45.28 -24.04 -2.00
C GLY A 80 44.82 -25.41 -2.48
N LYS A 81 45.10 -26.46 -1.70
CA LYS A 81 45.01 -27.86 -2.16
C LYS A 81 43.62 -28.31 -2.63
N THR A 82 42.55 -27.93 -1.93
CA THR A 82 41.18 -28.42 -2.21
C THR A 82 40.22 -27.32 -2.68
N ALA A 83 40.69 -26.08 -2.83
CA ALA A 83 39.85 -24.92 -3.14
C ALA A 83 38.64 -24.73 -2.17
N GLY A 84 38.69 -25.33 -0.97
CA GLY A 84 37.59 -25.33 0.01
C GLY A 84 36.44 -26.28 -0.33
N ARG A 85 36.64 -27.27 -1.20
CA ARG A 85 35.63 -28.27 -1.56
C ARG A 85 35.70 -29.58 -0.74
N GLY A 86 36.69 -29.70 0.14
CA GLY A 86 36.96 -30.95 0.88
C GLY A 86 37.64 -32.02 0.01
N HIS A 87 37.56 -33.28 0.43
CA HIS A 87 38.22 -34.42 -0.22
C HIS A 87 37.22 -35.40 -0.84
N LYS A 88 37.55 -35.93 -2.03
CA LYS A 88 37.00 -37.12 -2.72
C LYS A 88 35.47 -37.38 -2.72
N GLY A 89 34.62 -36.47 -2.26
CA GLY A 89 33.16 -36.60 -2.27
C GLY A 89 32.48 -36.03 -3.51
N GLN A 90 31.17 -36.28 -3.65
CA GLN A 90 30.37 -35.78 -4.79
C GLN A 90 30.45 -34.26 -4.95
N LYS A 91 30.41 -33.49 -3.85
CA LYS A 91 30.53 -32.01 -3.86
C LYS A 91 31.92 -31.51 -4.29
N ALA A 92 32.94 -32.35 -4.22
CA ALA A 92 34.28 -32.00 -4.69
C ALA A 92 34.41 -32.17 -6.22
N ARG A 93 33.76 -33.21 -6.76
CA ARG A 93 33.83 -33.62 -8.17
C ARG A 93 32.75 -32.98 -9.04
N GLY A 94 31.56 -32.73 -8.49
CA GLY A 94 30.40 -32.24 -9.22
C GLY A 94 29.45 -31.40 -8.37
N THR A 95 28.25 -31.16 -8.90
CA THR A 95 27.20 -30.37 -8.26
C THR A 95 26.00 -31.24 -7.89
N MET A 96 25.21 -30.77 -6.94
CA MET A 96 23.97 -31.38 -6.52
C MET A 96 22.83 -30.38 -6.74
N LYS A 97 21.64 -30.88 -7.07
CA LYS A 97 20.45 -30.03 -7.20
C LYS A 97 20.14 -29.39 -5.85
N PHE A 98 19.93 -28.07 -5.84
CA PHE A 98 19.48 -27.36 -4.65
C PHE A 98 18.13 -27.94 -4.17
N GLY A 99 18.05 -28.28 -2.88
CA GLY A 99 16.86 -28.91 -2.28
C GLY A 99 16.84 -30.44 -2.34
N PHE A 100 17.96 -31.11 -2.62
CA PHE A 100 18.09 -32.57 -2.46
C PHE A 100 18.36 -32.94 -0.99
N GLU A 101 17.51 -33.82 -0.43
CA GLU A 101 17.55 -34.25 0.99
C GLU A 101 18.12 -35.67 1.15
N GLY A 102 19.02 -36.12 0.25
CA GLY A 102 19.72 -37.41 0.41
C GLY A 102 18.90 -38.65 0.05
N GLY A 103 17.79 -38.49 -0.68
CA GLY A 103 16.86 -39.58 -1.03
C GLY A 103 15.57 -39.58 -0.21
N GLN A 104 15.52 -38.81 0.88
CA GLN A 104 14.27 -38.56 1.60
C GLN A 104 13.27 -37.78 0.73
N THR A 105 11.96 -38.02 0.92
CA THR A 105 10.92 -37.28 0.20
C THR A 105 11.04 -35.78 0.51
N PRO A 106 11.26 -34.88 -0.46
CA PRO A 106 11.59 -33.50 -0.14
C PRO A 106 10.41 -32.78 0.52
N MET A 107 10.69 -31.79 1.38
CA MET A 107 9.67 -31.05 2.14
C MET A 107 8.50 -30.53 1.29
N ARG A 108 8.78 -30.05 0.07
CA ARG A 108 7.78 -29.58 -0.91
C ARG A 108 6.76 -30.64 -1.36
N ARG A 109 7.06 -31.93 -1.14
CA ARG A 109 6.15 -33.06 -1.40
C ARG A 109 5.48 -33.56 -0.12
N ARG A 110 6.13 -33.42 1.05
CA ARG A 110 5.56 -33.84 2.33
C ARG A 110 4.43 -32.93 2.80
N LEU A 111 4.62 -31.61 2.65
CA LEU A 111 3.61 -30.64 3.05
C LEU A 111 2.54 -30.49 1.96
N PRO A 112 1.25 -30.44 2.33
CA PRO A 112 0.19 -30.20 1.36
C PRO A 112 0.29 -28.78 0.78
N LYS A 113 -0.12 -28.61 -0.47
CA LYS A 113 -0.28 -27.28 -1.08
C LYS A 113 -1.52 -26.62 -0.46
N ARG A 114 -1.35 -25.43 0.10
CA ARG A 114 -2.43 -24.69 0.78
C ARG A 114 -2.92 -23.53 -0.09
N GLY A 115 -4.22 -23.51 -0.37
CA GLY A 115 -4.92 -22.39 -0.99
C GLY A 115 -4.54 -22.14 -2.45
N PHE A 116 -4.86 -20.93 -2.93
CA PHE A 116 -4.54 -20.46 -4.27
C PHE A 116 -4.14 -18.98 -4.22
N LYS A 117 -3.40 -18.50 -5.23
CA LYS A 117 -3.11 -17.07 -5.38
C LYS A 117 -4.20 -16.44 -6.24
N ASN A 118 -4.96 -15.50 -5.68
CA ASN A 118 -6.00 -14.79 -6.42
C ASN A 118 -5.38 -13.90 -7.52
N PRO A 119 -5.64 -14.16 -8.82
CA PRO A 119 -5.12 -13.33 -9.91
C PRO A 119 -5.83 -11.97 -10.05
N PHE A 120 -7.03 -11.84 -9.51
CA PHE A 120 -7.86 -10.63 -9.56
C PHE A 120 -7.69 -9.75 -8.32
N SER A 121 -6.69 -10.01 -7.47
CA SER A 121 -6.44 -9.21 -6.29
C SER A 121 -5.96 -7.80 -6.67
N LEU A 122 -6.67 -6.77 -6.21
CA LEU A 122 -6.25 -5.38 -6.37
C LEU A 122 -5.28 -4.99 -5.26
N THR A 123 -4.15 -4.42 -5.66
CA THR A 123 -3.08 -3.97 -4.76
C THR A 123 -3.01 -2.44 -4.72
N PHE A 124 -3.44 -1.88 -3.60
CA PHE A 124 -3.43 -0.43 -3.37
C PHE A 124 -2.19 -0.03 -2.58
N GLN A 125 -1.57 1.09 -2.96
CA GLN A 125 -0.43 1.63 -2.25
C GLN A 125 -0.91 2.32 -0.96
N PRO A 126 -0.42 1.92 0.23
CA PRO A 126 -0.81 2.55 1.47
C PRO A 126 -0.15 3.93 1.63
N VAL A 127 -0.92 4.92 2.07
CA VAL A 127 -0.41 6.25 2.48
C VAL A 127 -0.95 6.59 3.87
N GLY A 128 -0.05 7.02 4.76
CA GLY A 128 -0.41 7.40 6.13
C GLY A 128 -0.74 8.88 6.25
N LEU A 129 -1.75 9.22 7.05
CA LEU A 129 -2.13 10.60 7.37
C LEU A 129 -0.95 11.45 7.89
N GLY A 130 -0.12 10.88 8.76
CA GLY A 130 1.07 11.58 9.27
C GLY A 130 2.12 11.90 8.21
N LYS A 131 2.13 11.18 7.06
CA LYS A 131 3.01 11.53 5.93
C LYS A 131 2.44 12.72 5.14
N ILE A 132 1.12 12.76 4.96
CA ILE A 132 0.43 13.88 4.32
C ILE A 132 0.62 15.15 5.15
N ALA A 133 0.42 15.08 6.46
CA ALA A 133 0.62 16.22 7.36
C ALA A 133 2.05 16.79 7.29
N LYS A 134 3.08 15.92 7.20
CA LYS A 134 4.46 16.37 7.01
C LYS A 134 4.69 17.11 5.69
N LEU A 135 3.99 16.71 4.62
CA LEU A 135 4.14 17.34 3.30
C LEU A 135 3.40 18.68 3.23
N ILE A 136 2.27 18.81 3.92
CA ILE A 136 1.56 20.08 4.09
C ILE A 136 2.44 21.06 4.89
N ASN A 137 2.99 20.63 6.03
CA ASN A 137 3.93 21.45 6.81
C ASN A 137 5.18 21.87 6.02
N ALA A 138 5.61 21.06 5.06
CA ALA A 138 6.74 21.39 4.19
C ALA A 138 6.36 22.30 3.01
N GLY A 139 5.10 22.74 2.92
CA GLY A 139 4.60 23.59 1.83
C GLY A 139 4.56 22.90 0.46
N LYS A 140 4.58 21.56 0.42
CA LYS A 140 4.53 20.81 -0.85
C LYS A 140 3.11 20.46 -1.30
N ILE A 141 2.17 20.46 -0.35
CA ILE A 141 0.77 20.15 -0.58
C ILE A 141 -0.04 21.28 0.03
N ASP A 142 -0.94 21.85 -0.78
CA ASP A 142 -1.89 22.84 -0.32
C ASP A 142 -3.11 22.15 0.29
N SER A 143 -3.48 22.54 1.52
CA SER A 143 -4.63 21.97 2.24
C SER A 143 -5.97 22.44 1.68
N HIS A 144 -6.01 23.61 1.05
CA HIS A 144 -7.21 24.21 0.47
C HIS A 144 -7.64 23.55 -0.84
N GLU A 145 -6.69 22.93 -1.56
CA GLU A 145 -6.97 22.21 -2.80
C GLU A 145 -7.36 20.76 -2.55
N LEU A 146 -7.96 20.15 -3.57
CA LEU A 146 -8.30 18.75 -3.53
C LEU A 146 -7.04 17.87 -3.67
N ILE A 147 -6.74 17.12 -2.63
CA ILE A 147 -5.62 16.17 -2.64
C ILE A 147 -6.05 14.90 -3.36
N THR A 148 -5.74 14.82 -4.66
CA THR A 148 -5.97 13.65 -5.50
C THR A 148 -4.77 12.69 -5.49
N MET A 149 -4.96 11.46 -5.99
CA MET A 149 -3.85 10.50 -6.16
C MET A 149 -2.71 11.01 -7.05
N LYS A 150 -2.98 11.95 -7.97
CA LYS A 150 -1.94 12.61 -8.78
C LYS A 150 -1.05 13.49 -7.89
N THR A 151 -1.66 14.38 -7.10
CA THR A 151 -0.92 15.27 -6.17
C THR A 151 -0.06 14.47 -5.19
N LEU A 152 -0.57 13.36 -4.66
CA LEU A 152 0.19 12.47 -3.76
C LEU A 152 1.41 11.83 -4.44
N LYS A 153 1.32 11.55 -5.74
CA LYS A 153 2.43 10.99 -6.50
C LYS A 153 3.48 12.04 -6.82
N ASP A 154 3.04 13.20 -7.30
CA ASP A 154 3.91 14.29 -7.73
C ASP A 154 4.71 14.86 -6.55
N THR A 155 4.10 14.90 -5.36
CA THR A 155 4.75 15.30 -4.10
C THR A 155 5.67 14.25 -3.48
N GLY A 156 5.67 13.02 -4.00
CA GLY A 156 6.44 11.90 -3.43
C GLY A 156 5.84 11.30 -2.14
N ALA A 157 4.57 11.58 -1.85
CA ALA A 157 3.84 10.92 -0.75
C ALA A 157 3.75 9.40 -0.98
N ILE A 158 3.71 8.97 -2.24
CA ILE A 158 3.67 7.56 -2.66
C ILE A 158 4.82 7.23 -3.62
N GLY A 159 5.05 5.93 -3.85
CA GLY A 159 6.13 5.45 -4.72
C GLY A 159 5.90 5.73 -6.20
N LYS A 160 6.95 5.55 -7.02
CA LYS A 160 6.93 5.84 -8.46
C LYS A 160 5.92 5.00 -9.24
N GLN A 161 5.72 3.74 -8.85
CA GLN A 161 4.85 2.79 -9.51
C GLN A 161 3.63 2.50 -8.63
N ILE A 162 2.46 2.82 -9.16
CA ILE A 162 1.17 2.56 -8.53
C ILE A 162 0.34 1.79 -9.56
N LYS A 163 -0.23 0.65 -9.15
CA LYS A 163 -0.99 -0.22 -10.05
C LYS A 163 -2.48 0.11 -9.99
N ASP A 164 -3.13 -0.25 -8.88
CA ASP A 164 -4.59 -0.23 -8.80
C ASP A 164 -5.13 1.00 -8.02
N GLY A 165 -4.26 1.77 -7.38
CA GLY A 165 -4.59 3.03 -6.72
C GLY A 165 -3.97 3.20 -5.33
N VAL A 166 -4.61 4.02 -4.49
CA VAL A 166 -4.08 4.44 -3.18
C VAL A 166 -5.07 4.11 -2.07
N ARG A 167 -4.55 3.59 -0.94
CA ARG A 167 -5.31 3.34 0.29
C ARG A 167 -4.85 4.28 1.41
N LEU A 168 -5.77 5.06 1.95
CA LEU A 168 -5.52 5.97 3.08
C LEU A 168 -5.56 5.22 4.42
N MET A 169 -4.51 5.38 5.22
CA MET A 169 -4.31 4.73 6.51
C MET A 169 -4.19 5.75 7.65
N GLY A 170 -4.81 5.45 8.80
CA GLY A 170 -4.87 6.35 9.96
C GLY A 170 -3.56 6.49 10.77
N ARG A 171 -2.42 6.06 10.23
CA ARG A 171 -1.13 6.18 10.94
C ARG A 171 -0.71 7.65 11.01
N GLY A 172 -0.58 8.18 12.22
CA GLY A 172 -0.24 9.58 12.47
C GLY A 172 -1.41 10.55 12.27
N ALA A 173 -2.63 10.10 12.55
CA ALA A 173 -3.86 10.89 12.49
C ALA A 173 -3.79 12.16 13.37
N GLU A 174 -3.16 12.08 14.55
CA GLU A 174 -3.01 13.17 15.53
C GLU A 174 -2.31 14.43 14.98
N LYS A 175 -1.62 14.32 13.83
CA LYS A 175 -0.84 15.43 13.25
C LYS A 175 -1.63 16.25 12.24
N ILE A 176 -2.89 15.89 11.98
CA ILE A 176 -3.76 16.65 11.09
C ILE A 176 -4.47 17.71 11.92
N GLN A 177 -4.22 18.97 11.57
CA GLN A 177 -4.85 20.13 12.21
C GLN A 177 -5.73 20.92 11.24
N TRP A 178 -5.51 20.76 9.93
CA TRP A 178 -6.24 21.48 8.89
C TRP A 178 -7.38 20.62 8.34
N PRO A 179 -8.46 21.24 7.85
CA PRO A 179 -9.45 20.53 7.05
C PRO A 179 -8.82 20.11 5.73
N ILE A 180 -8.84 18.81 5.44
CA ILE A 180 -8.24 18.24 4.23
C ILE A 180 -9.31 17.53 3.41
N HIS A 181 -9.34 17.79 2.11
CA HIS A 181 -10.21 17.11 1.17
C HIS A 181 -9.42 16.12 0.31
N LEU A 182 -9.77 14.83 0.36
CA LEU A 182 -9.01 13.74 -0.27
C LEU A 182 -9.86 12.94 -1.26
N GLU A 183 -9.31 12.70 -2.46
CA GLU A 183 -9.83 11.73 -3.43
C GLU A 183 -8.85 10.56 -3.59
N VAL A 184 -9.22 9.40 -3.05
CA VAL A 184 -8.40 8.18 -3.02
C VAL A 184 -9.22 6.95 -3.38
N SER A 185 -8.58 5.82 -3.72
CA SER A 185 -9.33 4.61 -4.10
C SER A 185 -9.97 3.91 -2.92
N ARG A 186 -9.28 3.87 -1.77
CA ARG A 186 -9.72 3.17 -0.55
C ARG A 186 -9.32 3.93 0.69
N VAL A 187 -10.09 3.74 1.76
CA VAL A 187 -9.87 4.40 3.05
C VAL A 187 -10.09 3.38 4.16
N THR A 188 -9.36 3.53 5.26
CA THR A 188 -9.63 2.78 6.51
C THR A 188 -10.60 3.58 7.36
N VAL A 189 -11.49 2.89 8.11
CA VAL A 189 -12.50 3.54 8.95
C VAL A 189 -11.88 4.60 9.87
N ARG A 190 -10.84 4.22 10.62
CA ARG A 190 -10.04 5.12 11.46
C ARG A 190 -9.48 6.34 10.73
N ALA A 191 -9.09 6.21 9.46
CA ALA A 191 -8.58 7.35 8.69
C ALA A 191 -9.69 8.29 8.24
N LYS A 192 -10.88 7.76 7.92
CA LYS A 192 -12.04 8.55 7.55
C LYS A 192 -12.49 9.40 8.73
N GLU A 193 -12.69 8.76 9.88
CA GLU A 193 -13.08 9.42 11.14
C GLU A 193 -12.09 10.52 11.54
N ALA A 194 -10.78 10.25 11.43
CA ALA A 194 -9.76 11.24 11.75
C ALA A 194 -9.78 12.48 10.84
N VAL A 195 -10.07 12.30 9.55
CA VAL A 195 -10.15 13.42 8.60
C VAL A 195 -11.45 14.21 8.81
N GLU A 196 -12.57 13.51 9.06
CA GLU A 196 -13.86 14.15 9.36
C GLU A 196 -13.82 14.92 10.69
N ALA A 197 -13.13 14.39 11.71
CA ALA A 197 -12.90 15.08 12.98
C ALA A 197 -12.08 16.37 12.82
N ALA A 198 -11.20 16.44 11.83
CA ALA A 198 -10.45 17.65 11.48
C ALA A 198 -11.25 18.62 10.57
N GLY A 199 -12.52 18.32 10.28
CA GLY A 199 -13.37 19.14 9.40
C GLY A 199 -13.12 18.92 7.90
N GLY A 200 -12.38 17.87 7.53
CA GLY A 200 -12.12 17.49 6.15
C GLY A 200 -13.16 16.53 5.56
N SER A 201 -12.97 16.13 4.30
CA SER A 201 -13.83 15.14 3.64
C SER A 201 -13.00 14.14 2.82
N VAL A 202 -13.37 12.86 2.84
CA VAL A 202 -12.67 11.82 2.06
C VAL A 202 -13.64 11.11 1.13
N ARG A 203 -13.31 11.09 -0.17
CA ARG A 203 -14.11 10.44 -1.22
C ARG A 203 -13.37 9.22 -1.78
N ARG A 204 -14.07 8.08 -1.86
CA ARG A 204 -13.56 6.86 -2.51
C ARG A 204 -13.88 6.89 -4.00
N VAL A 205 -12.85 6.94 -4.83
CA VAL A 205 -13.00 7.12 -6.29
C VAL A 205 -12.53 5.88 -7.05
N HIS A 206 -13.31 5.44 -8.05
CA HIS A 206 -12.92 4.36 -8.95
C HIS A 206 -12.18 4.88 -10.18
N TYR A 207 -11.00 4.31 -10.42
CA TYR A 207 -10.31 4.37 -11.70
C TYR A 207 -9.98 2.95 -12.15
N ASN A 208 -10.18 2.65 -13.44
CA ASN A 208 -9.57 1.48 -14.07
C ASN A 208 -8.09 1.77 -14.36
N GLN A 209 -7.30 0.77 -14.76
CA GLN A 209 -5.87 0.95 -14.99
C GLN A 209 -5.56 2.01 -16.08
N LEU A 210 -6.36 2.06 -17.14
CA LEU A 210 -6.18 3.04 -18.22
C LEU A 210 -6.49 4.46 -17.76
N GLY A 211 -7.62 4.67 -17.07
CA GLY A 211 -8.04 5.94 -16.52
C GLY A 211 -7.14 6.42 -15.38
N PHE A 212 -6.62 5.49 -14.58
CA PHE A 212 -5.65 5.82 -13.54
C PHE A 212 -4.32 6.27 -14.16
N ARG A 213 -3.89 5.65 -15.27
CA ARG A 213 -2.73 6.13 -16.04
C ARG A 213 -2.99 7.52 -16.63
N ALA A 214 -4.20 7.76 -17.16
CA ALA A 214 -4.60 9.07 -17.68
C ALA A 214 -4.61 10.16 -16.60
N LEU A 215 -5.04 9.83 -15.38
CA LEU A 215 -4.96 10.73 -14.23
C LEU A 215 -3.51 11.09 -13.90
N LEU A 216 -2.63 10.08 -13.83
CA LEU A 216 -1.26 10.25 -13.37
C LEU A 216 -0.32 10.84 -14.43
N LYS A 217 -0.62 10.65 -15.71
CA LYS A 217 0.23 11.01 -16.84
C LYS A 217 -0.59 11.43 -18.07
N PRO A 218 -1.32 12.55 -18.02
CA PRO A 218 -2.07 13.05 -19.16
C PRO A 218 -1.17 13.37 -20.37
N GLU A 219 0.05 13.87 -20.13
CA GLU A 219 1.03 14.24 -21.16
C GLU A 219 1.47 13.04 -22.03
N TRP A 220 1.39 11.83 -21.48
CA TRP A 220 1.70 10.61 -22.24
C TRP A 220 0.66 10.35 -23.34
N PHE A 221 -0.60 10.71 -23.12
CA PHE A 221 -1.67 10.55 -24.11
C PHE A 221 -1.52 11.58 -25.23
N GLU A 222 -1.26 12.84 -24.85
CA GLU A 222 -0.98 13.94 -25.79
C GLU A 222 0.22 13.62 -26.68
N LYS A 223 1.35 13.17 -26.10
CA LYS A 223 2.54 12.75 -26.87
C LYS A 223 2.28 11.60 -27.84
N LYS A 224 1.27 10.76 -27.55
CA LYS A 224 0.87 9.65 -28.43
C LYS A 224 -0.20 10.05 -29.45
N GLY A 225 -0.58 11.33 -29.51
CA GLY A 225 -1.66 11.82 -30.37
C GLY A 225 -3.03 11.26 -30.00
N ARG A 226 -3.23 10.87 -28.72
CA ARG A 226 -4.48 10.28 -28.24
C ARG A 226 -5.20 11.24 -27.32
N LEU A 227 -6.52 11.30 -27.43
CA LEU A 227 -7.39 12.03 -26.52
C LEU A 227 -7.41 11.36 -25.14
N LEU A 228 -7.71 12.14 -24.10
CA LEU A 228 -7.92 11.59 -22.76
C LEU A 228 -9.17 10.70 -22.74
N PRO A 229 -9.07 9.47 -22.23
CA PRO A 229 -10.21 8.58 -22.14
C PRO A 229 -11.23 9.11 -21.14
N LYS A 230 -12.53 8.92 -21.43
CA LYS A 230 -13.59 9.11 -20.43
C LYS A 230 -13.43 8.09 -19.31
N ALA A 231 -13.84 8.46 -18.10
CA ALA A 231 -13.75 7.57 -16.96
C ALA A 231 -14.76 6.41 -17.05
N ALA A 232 -14.27 5.19 -16.80
CA ALA A 232 -15.09 3.99 -16.84
C ALA A 232 -15.97 3.87 -15.59
N ARG A 233 -17.19 3.38 -15.78
CA ARG A 233 -18.07 3.00 -14.67
C ARG A 233 -17.47 1.82 -13.90
N PRO A 234 -17.61 1.76 -12.57
CA PRO A 234 -17.15 0.61 -11.80
C PRO A 234 -17.92 -0.66 -12.21
N PRO A 235 -17.26 -1.84 -12.24
CA PRO A 235 -17.97 -3.09 -12.41
C PRO A 235 -18.91 -3.33 -11.21
N PRO A 236 -20.01 -4.09 -11.37
CA PRO A 236 -21.02 -4.28 -10.32
C PRO A 236 -20.43 -4.69 -8.95
N LYS A 237 -19.43 -5.57 -8.93
CA LYS A 237 -18.73 -6.03 -7.71
C LYS A 237 -18.03 -4.91 -6.92
N LEU A 238 -17.75 -3.78 -7.55
CA LEU A 238 -17.08 -2.62 -6.95
C LEU A 238 -18.01 -1.43 -6.74
N LYS A 239 -19.27 -1.48 -7.21
CA LYS A 239 -20.18 -0.34 -7.21
C LYS A 239 -20.43 0.18 -5.78
N ASP A 240 -20.82 -0.69 -4.85
CA ASP A 240 -21.14 -0.33 -3.45
C ASP A 240 -19.88 0.07 -2.64
N LYS A 241 -18.73 -0.25 -3.20
CA LYS A 241 -17.43 -0.12 -2.55
C LYS A 241 -16.78 1.23 -2.81
N VAL A 242 -17.34 2.02 -3.72
CA VAL A 242 -16.80 3.27 -4.25
C VAL A 242 -17.90 4.30 -4.20
N ASP A 243 -17.56 5.54 -3.86
CA ASP A 243 -18.52 6.63 -3.75
C ASP A 243 -18.75 7.33 -5.10
N SER A 244 -17.71 7.40 -5.95
CA SER A 244 -17.82 8.05 -7.26
C SER A 244 -16.91 7.49 -8.35
N ILE A 245 -17.25 7.86 -9.58
CA ILE A 245 -16.40 7.66 -10.75
C ILE A 245 -15.34 8.77 -10.78
N GLY A 246 -14.10 8.41 -11.13
CA GLY A 246 -13.04 9.40 -11.28
C GLY A 246 -13.31 10.38 -12.42
N ARG A 247 -12.90 11.64 -12.25
CA ARG A 247 -12.95 12.65 -13.33
C ARG A 247 -11.56 12.86 -13.92
N LEU A 248 -11.51 13.16 -15.21
CA LEU A 248 -10.30 13.49 -15.97
C LEU A 248 -10.60 14.77 -16.77
N PRO A 249 -9.79 15.85 -16.68
CA PRO A 249 -8.64 16.03 -15.78
C PRO A 249 -9.05 16.08 -14.30
N ALA A 250 -8.06 15.99 -13.39
CA ALA A 250 -8.29 16.03 -11.95
C ALA A 250 -8.93 17.37 -11.53
N PRO A 251 -9.99 17.38 -10.71
CA PRO A 251 -10.55 18.62 -10.20
C PRO A 251 -9.58 19.26 -9.20
N THR A 252 -9.39 20.57 -9.30
CA THR A 252 -8.53 21.33 -8.37
C THR A 252 -9.27 21.71 -7.09
N LYS A 253 -10.54 22.09 -7.22
CA LYS A 253 -11.37 22.50 -6.08
C LYS A 253 -12.03 21.28 -5.41
N PRO A 254 -12.12 21.26 -4.07
CA PRO A 254 -12.87 20.24 -3.37
C PRO A 254 -14.36 20.37 -3.70
N ILE A 255 -14.97 19.25 -4.10
CA ILE A 255 -16.40 19.20 -4.43
C ILE A 255 -17.14 18.67 -3.20
N PRO A 256 -18.23 19.32 -2.76
CA PRO A 256 -19.05 18.79 -1.67
C PRO A 256 -19.59 17.41 -2.05
N PHE A 257 -19.46 16.45 -1.13
CA PHE A 257 -19.97 15.11 -1.31
C PHE A 257 -21.43 15.05 -0.85
N TYR A 258 -22.36 15.03 -1.80
CA TYR A 258 -23.76 14.72 -1.53
C TYR A 258 -23.93 13.21 -1.58
N THR A 259 -24.35 12.62 -0.46
CA THR A 259 -24.88 11.26 -0.44
C THR A 259 -26.27 11.35 -1.05
N GLU A 260 -26.59 10.54 -2.06
CA GLU A 260 -27.89 10.63 -2.75
C GLU A 260 -29.09 10.46 -1.78
N GLU A 261 -28.86 9.85 -0.60
CA GLU A 261 -29.84 9.77 0.50
C GLU A 261 -30.20 11.14 1.09
N LYS A 262 -29.29 12.13 1.08
CA LYS A 262 -29.56 13.49 1.55
C LYS A 262 -30.31 14.35 0.52
N GLU A 263 -30.13 14.11 -0.78
CA GLU A 263 -30.91 14.81 -1.82
C GLU A 263 -32.37 14.34 -1.84
N ALA A 264 -32.63 13.06 -1.55
CA ALA A 264 -33.99 12.56 -1.35
C ALA A 264 -34.71 13.23 -0.16
N ALA A 265 -33.95 13.72 0.84
CA ALA A 265 -34.48 14.40 2.01
C ALA A 265 -34.52 15.94 1.88
N SER A 266 -33.72 16.53 0.98
CA SER A 266 -33.56 17.99 0.85
C SER A 266 -34.10 18.57 -0.46
N ALA A 267 -34.66 17.76 -1.36
CA ALA A 267 -35.34 18.29 -2.54
C ALA A 267 -36.62 19.04 -2.10
N PRO A 268 -36.75 20.35 -2.34
CA PRO A 268 -38.02 21.02 -2.13
C PRO A 268 -39.01 20.41 -3.13
N THR A 269 -40.13 19.89 -2.61
CA THR A 269 -41.24 19.33 -3.38
C THR A 269 -41.91 20.42 -4.20
N TYR A 270 -41.29 20.80 -5.32
CA TYR A 270 -41.91 21.62 -6.36
C TYR A 270 -41.89 20.83 -7.65
N GLY A 271 -43.08 20.35 -8.04
CA GLY A 271 -43.39 20.08 -9.45
C GLY A 271 -43.17 18.65 -9.95
N MET A 272 -43.53 17.62 -9.19
CA MET A 272 -43.90 16.31 -9.78
C MET A 272 -45.24 15.86 -9.19
N ILE A 273 -46.29 16.54 -9.65
CA ILE A 273 -47.68 16.09 -9.49
C ILE A 273 -47.88 14.86 -10.40
N LYS A 274 -48.32 13.75 -9.77
CA LYS A 274 -48.98 12.56 -10.35
C LYS A 274 -48.12 11.54 -11.13
N LEU A 275 -47.39 10.70 -10.40
CA LEU A 275 -47.26 9.27 -10.72
C LEU A 275 -47.35 8.35 -9.47
N SER A 276 -47.77 8.87 -8.31
CA SER A 276 -47.91 8.06 -7.07
C SER A 276 -49.30 7.48 -6.84
N THR A 277 -50.27 7.69 -7.73
CA THR A 277 -51.64 7.18 -7.56
C THR A 277 -51.87 5.74 -8.04
N TYR A 278 -50.85 5.01 -8.51
CA TYR A 278 -51.08 3.69 -9.13
C TYR A 278 -50.40 2.47 -8.50
N LEU A 279 -49.64 2.58 -7.40
CA LEU A 279 -48.93 1.42 -6.83
C LEU A 279 -48.99 1.31 -5.29
N SER A 280 -49.94 1.97 -4.62
CA SER A 280 -50.07 1.93 -3.15
C SER A 280 -51.31 1.17 -2.62
N THR A 281 -52.07 0.47 -3.46
CA THR A 281 -53.27 -0.28 -3.04
C THR A 281 -53.09 -1.80 -2.99
N TYR A 282 -51.91 -2.35 -3.28
CA TYR A 282 -51.73 -3.81 -3.42
C TYR A 282 -50.94 -4.51 -2.31
N LEU A 283 -50.59 -3.85 -1.20
CA LEU A 283 -49.87 -4.50 -0.10
C LEU A 283 -50.39 -4.07 1.29
N SER A 284 -51.69 -4.25 1.56
CA SER A 284 -52.21 -4.25 2.95
C SER A 284 -53.67 -4.70 3.02
N SER A 285 -53.99 -5.94 2.64
CA SER A 285 -55.23 -6.59 3.10
C SER A 285 -55.04 -8.11 3.14
N PRO A 286 -55.22 -8.79 4.29
CA PRO A 286 -55.24 -10.25 4.32
C PRO A 286 -56.53 -10.74 3.64
N ILE A 287 -56.39 -11.61 2.65
CA ILE A 287 -57.49 -12.23 1.91
C ILE A 287 -58.29 -13.13 2.88
N PRO A 288 -59.61 -12.92 3.06
CA PRO A 288 -60.43 -13.84 3.85
C PRO A 288 -60.70 -15.14 3.07
N PRO A 289 -60.78 -16.30 3.74
CA PRO A 289 -61.07 -17.57 3.07
C PRO A 289 -62.52 -17.61 2.54
N PRO A 290 -62.78 -18.32 1.43
CA PRO A 290 -64.09 -18.32 0.78
C PRO A 290 -65.14 -19.07 1.62
N GLN A 291 -66.27 -18.40 1.85
CA GLN A 291 -67.46 -18.99 2.47
C GLN A 291 -68.21 -19.84 1.44
N THR A 292 -68.34 -21.14 1.71
CA THR A 292 -69.24 -22.01 0.95
C THR A 292 -70.67 -21.76 1.39
N HIS A 293 -71.45 -21.07 0.56
CA HIS A 293 -72.91 -21.04 0.70
C HIS A 293 -73.58 -21.53 -0.58
N GLN A 294 -74.39 -22.56 -0.35
CA GLN A 294 -75.45 -23.08 -1.20
C GLN A 294 -76.41 -21.98 -1.66
N LEU A 295 -77.12 -22.25 -2.76
CA LEU A 295 -78.52 -21.93 -3.09
C LEU A 295 -78.61 -21.83 -4.63
N GLN A 296 -79.16 -22.84 -5.32
CA GLN A 296 -80.58 -22.92 -5.69
C GLN A 296 -81.08 -21.60 -6.32
N LEU A 297 -81.34 -21.58 -7.64
CA LEU A 297 -82.69 -21.70 -8.19
C LEU A 297 -82.73 -21.46 -9.72
N HIS A 298 -83.52 -22.31 -10.38
CA HIS A 298 -84.38 -22.11 -11.56
C HIS A 298 -83.86 -21.48 -12.86
N GLN A 299 -83.95 -22.28 -13.93
CA GLN A 299 -84.71 -22.02 -15.18
C GLN A 299 -84.74 -23.34 -15.96
N GLU A 300 -85.80 -24.15 -15.79
CA GLU A 300 -86.90 -24.33 -16.74
C GLU A 300 -86.52 -24.86 -18.14
N LEU A 301 -87.07 -26.06 -18.42
CA LEU A 301 -87.59 -26.54 -19.71
C LEU A 301 -86.59 -26.72 -20.87
N THR A 302 -86.22 -27.97 -21.16
CA THR A 302 -86.84 -28.76 -22.24
C THR A 302 -86.05 -30.04 -22.57
N VAL A 303 -86.82 -31.03 -23.03
CA VAL A 303 -86.45 -32.25 -23.78
C VAL A 303 -86.18 -33.53 -22.98
N GLU A 304 -87.22 -34.34 -23.02
CA GLU A 304 -87.34 -35.76 -22.70
C GLU A 304 -86.35 -36.67 -23.46
N ALA A 305 -86.21 -37.87 -22.90
CA ALA A 305 -85.78 -39.10 -23.55
C ALA A 305 -84.25 -39.22 -23.78
N PHE A 306 -83.56 -40.22 -23.26
CA PHE A 306 -83.77 -41.63 -23.57
C PHE A 306 -82.94 -42.51 -22.61
N SER A 307 -83.50 -43.68 -22.25
CA SER A 307 -82.82 -44.97 -21.94
C SER A 307 -81.71 -45.03 -20.88
N ARG A 308 -81.91 -45.70 -19.73
CA ARG A 308 -81.90 -47.18 -19.51
C ARG A 308 -80.49 -47.82 -19.47
N PHE A 309 -80.28 -48.62 -18.41
CA PHE A 309 -79.22 -49.61 -18.15
C PHE A 309 -77.81 -49.01 -17.91
N GLY A 310 -77.07 -49.34 -16.86
CA GLY A 310 -77.00 -50.59 -16.11
C GLY A 310 -75.67 -51.27 -16.43
N ASP A 311 -74.66 -50.96 -15.59
CA ASP A 311 -73.55 -51.79 -15.08
C ASP A 311 -72.34 -50.91 -14.70
#